data_AF-A0A353M097-F1
#
_entry.id   AF-A0A353M097-F1
#
_cell.length_a   1.000
_cell.length_b   1.000
_cell.length_c   1.000
_cell.angle_alpha   90.00
_cell.angle_beta   90.00
_cell.angle_gamma   90.00
#
_symmetry.space_group_name_H-M   'P 1'
#
loop_
_entity.id
_entity.type
_entity.pdbx_description
1 polymer ?
#
loop_
_entity_poly.entity_id
_entity_poly.type
_entity_poly.pdbx_seq_one_letter_code
_entity_poly.pdbx_strand_id
1 'polypeptide(L)'
;MKYLDKLVEMGSFSRQDIVALTGNEHAAHSLLYAYTNAGYIERIRRDLYTVISLETKQPIANRFVIATHIAEDACVSFHSAFEYYGYANQVFYEVYVTTESRFSGFTYDGVTYTRVSPRIHSGTITTDTGVRITDLERTVVDSIYAFQKIGGLEELLRCLMLVPALRADKLLTYLNDYGQANLYQKTGFILMQFSEQLGLPQTFFDICRSKIPKAKKYLYSERALRSTRFVLHEDWMLFAPGDLKSIVSKGVDYNS
;
A
#
# COMPACT_ATOMS: atom_id res chain seq x y z
N MET A 1 4.97 -19.87 -31.37
CA MET A 1 4.73 -18.86 -30.31
C MET A 1 3.41 -18.12 -30.51
N LYS A 2 2.29 -18.83 -30.75
CA LYS A 2 1.02 -18.22 -31.21
C LYS A 2 0.42 -17.15 -30.27
N TYR A 3 0.70 -17.26 -28.96
CA TYR A 3 0.05 -16.43 -27.94
C TYR A 3 1.04 -15.56 -27.15
N LEU A 4 2.34 -15.64 -27.43
CA LEU A 4 3.37 -15.03 -26.59
C LEU A 4 3.19 -13.51 -26.46
N ASP A 5 2.91 -12.81 -27.56
CA ASP A 5 2.74 -11.35 -27.56
C ASP A 5 1.58 -10.91 -26.64
N LYS A 6 0.45 -11.64 -26.66
CA LYS A 6 -0.68 -11.38 -25.77
C LYS A 6 -0.33 -11.64 -24.31
N LEU A 7 0.46 -12.68 -24.03
CA LEU A 7 0.92 -12.93 -22.66
C LEU A 7 1.88 -11.84 -22.19
N VAL A 8 2.70 -11.28 -23.10
CA VAL A 8 3.57 -10.15 -22.81
C VAL A 8 2.75 -8.92 -22.42
N GLU A 9 1.69 -8.61 -23.17
CA GLU A 9 0.77 -7.51 -22.84
C GLU A 9 0.08 -7.70 -21.49
N MET A 10 -0.28 -8.93 -21.14
CA MET A 10 -0.89 -9.24 -19.84
C MET A 10 0.09 -9.11 -18.68
N GLY A 11 1.37 -9.40 -18.90
CA GLY A 11 2.40 -9.40 -17.86
C GLY A 11 2.28 -10.61 -16.92
N SER A 12 1.19 -10.65 -16.14
CA SER A 12 0.85 -11.73 -15.21
C SER A 12 -0.58 -12.22 -15.45
N PHE A 13 -0.82 -13.52 -15.27
CA PHE A 13 -2.09 -14.14 -15.63
C PHE A 13 -2.35 -15.45 -14.89
N SER A 14 -3.62 -15.79 -14.77
CA SER A 14 -4.13 -17.05 -14.24
C SER A 14 -4.30 -18.11 -15.32
N ARG A 15 -4.56 -19.36 -14.92
CA ARG A 15 -4.97 -20.39 -15.89
C ARG A 15 -6.27 -20.02 -16.58
N GLN A 16 -7.21 -19.41 -15.87
CA GLN A 16 -8.51 -19.03 -16.41
C GLN A 16 -8.37 -18.03 -17.57
N ASP A 17 -7.41 -17.11 -17.48
CA ASP A 17 -7.11 -16.19 -18.58
C ASP A 17 -6.60 -16.93 -19.81
N ILE A 18 -5.77 -17.97 -19.62
CA ILE A 18 -5.29 -18.81 -20.72
C ILE A 18 -6.43 -19.65 -21.32
N VAL A 19 -7.38 -20.11 -20.50
CA VAL A 19 -8.59 -20.79 -20.98
C VAL A 19 -9.42 -19.84 -21.83
N ALA A 20 -9.61 -18.60 -21.40
CA ALA A 20 -10.30 -17.58 -22.20
C ALA A 20 -9.57 -17.29 -23.51
N LEU A 21 -8.23 -17.30 -23.50
CA LEU A 21 -7.41 -17.05 -24.68
C LEU A 21 -7.40 -18.21 -25.69
N THR A 22 -7.39 -19.45 -25.19
CA THR A 22 -7.29 -20.68 -26.01
C THR A 22 -8.64 -21.29 -26.35
N GLY A 23 -9.70 -20.92 -25.62
CA GLY A 23 -11.07 -21.42 -25.75
C GLY A 23 -11.32 -22.78 -25.12
N ASN A 24 -10.31 -23.47 -24.56
CA ASN A 24 -10.52 -24.74 -23.85
C ASN A 24 -9.43 -25.08 -22.83
N GLU A 25 -9.82 -25.86 -21.82
CA GLU A 25 -8.97 -26.28 -20.69
C GLU A 25 -7.75 -27.13 -21.07
N HIS A 26 -7.91 -28.05 -22.03
CA HIS A 26 -6.82 -28.94 -22.44
C HIS A 26 -5.72 -28.16 -23.17
N ALA A 27 -6.09 -27.27 -24.08
CA ALA A 27 -5.15 -26.41 -24.79
C ALA A 27 -4.46 -25.43 -23.83
N ALA A 28 -5.19 -24.86 -22.86
CA ALA A 28 -4.58 -24.02 -21.84
C ALA A 28 -3.54 -24.78 -21.02
N HIS A 29 -3.85 -26.00 -20.59
CA HIS A 29 -2.91 -26.86 -19.87
C HIS A 29 -1.66 -27.18 -20.70
N SER A 30 -1.84 -27.62 -21.96
CA SER A 30 -0.72 -27.92 -22.86
C SER A 30 0.15 -26.69 -23.14
N LEU A 31 -0.46 -25.51 -23.29
CA LEU A 31 0.26 -24.26 -23.50
C LEU A 31 1.09 -23.88 -22.28
N LEU A 32 0.49 -23.85 -21.10
CA LEU A 32 1.20 -23.55 -19.85
C LEU A 32 2.37 -24.51 -19.65
N TYR A 33 2.15 -25.82 -19.82
CA TYR A 33 3.22 -26.82 -19.71
C TYR A 33 4.35 -26.57 -20.71
N ALA A 34 4.01 -26.38 -21.99
CA ALA A 34 5.00 -26.16 -23.04
C ALA A 34 5.79 -24.86 -22.82
N TYR A 35 5.14 -23.77 -22.43
CA TYR A 35 5.78 -22.46 -22.27
C TYR A 35 6.61 -22.39 -21.00
N THR A 36 6.18 -23.05 -19.92
CA THR A 36 6.99 -23.20 -18.70
C THR A 36 8.25 -24.00 -19.00
N ASN A 37 8.13 -25.15 -19.69
CA ASN A 37 9.30 -25.97 -20.04
C ASN A 37 10.26 -25.29 -21.01
N ALA A 38 9.73 -24.44 -21.90
CA ALA A 38 10.54 -23.63 -22.82
C ALA A 38 11.16 -22.39 -22.13
N GLY A 39 10.82 -22.09 -20.87
CA GLY A 39 11.30 -20.93 -20.14
C GLY A 39 10.72 -19.59 -20.62
N TYR A 40 9.58 -19.60 -21.33
CA TYR A 40 8.89 -18.38 -21.77
C TYR A 40 8.01 -17.79 -20.68
N ILE A 41 7.54 -18.61 -19.75
CA ILE A 41 6.74 -18.19 -18.61
C ILE A 41 7.26 -18.88 -17.36
N GLU A 42 7.08 -18.24 -16.22
CA GLU A 42 7.37 -18.81 -14.92
C GLU A 42 6.10 -18.82 -14.07
N ARG A 43 6.00 -19.83 -13.21
CA ARG A 43 4.91 -19.92 -12.24
C ARG A 43 5.29 -19.16 -10.98
N ILE A 44 4.56 -18.08 -10.69
CA ILE A 44 4.70 -17.30 -9.46
C ILE A 44 4.17 -18.09 -8.26
N ARG A 45 2.96 -18.65 -8.40
CA ARG A 45 2.31 -19.50 -7.40
C ARG A 45 1.26 -20.39 -8.05
N ARG A 46 0.48 -21.11 -7.24
CA ARG A 46 -0.69 -21.83 -7.76
C ARG A 46 -1.62 -20.85 -8.49
N ASP A 47 -1.85 -21.13 -9.77
CA ASP A 47 -2.78 -20.40 -10.63
C ASP A 47 -2.38 -18.94 -10.93
N LEU A 48 -1.08 -18.65 -10.86
CA LEU A 48 -0.54 -17.34 -11.24
C LEU A 48 0.82 -17.50 -11.90
N TYR A 49 0.96 -16.89 -13.06
CA TYR A 49 2.13 -16.99 -13.93
C TYR A 49 2.56 -15.60 -14.38
N THR A 50 3.81 -15.49 -14.84
CA THR A 50 4.36 -14.30 -15.50
C THR A 50 5.14 -14.72 -16.73
N VAL A 51 5.21 -13.85 -17.74
CA VAL A 51 6.14 -14.04 -18.85
C VAL A 51 7.57 -13.71 -18.41
N ILE A 52 8.52 -14.44 -18.97
CA ILE A 52 9.95 -14.19 -18.84
C ILE A 52 10.45 -13.49 -20.11
N SER A 53 11.11 -12.35 -19.94
CA SER A 53 11.74 -11.63 -21.03
C SER A 53 12.79 -12.52 -21.71
N LEU A 54 12.71 -12.63 -23.04
CA LEU A 54 13.70 -13.38 -23.80
C LEU A 54 15.08 -12.69 -23.76
N GLU A 55 15.10 -11.37 -23.56
CA GLU A 55 16.29 -10.53 -23.50
C GLU A 55 16.97 -10.60 -22.13
N THR A 56 16.24 -10.30 -21.06
CA THR A 56 16.83 -10.17 -19.71
C THR A 56 16.81 -11.48 -18.93
N LYS A 57 16.02 -12.48 -19.37
CA LYS A 57 15.72 -13.71 -18.62
C LYS A 57 15.11 -13.44 -17.24
N GLN A 58 14.43 -12.29 -17.09
CA GLN A 58 13.73 -11.89 -15.88
C GLN A 58 12.21 -11.78 -16.13
N PRO A 59 11.38 -11.81 -15.08
CA PRO A 59 9.96 -11.56 -15.19
C PRO A 59 9.68 -10.19 -15.81
N ILE A 60 8.74 -10.13 -16.75
CA ILE A 60 8.31 -8.84 -17.31
C ILE A 60 7.36 -8.10 -16.36
N ALA A 61 6.56 -8.85 -15.59
CA ALA A 61 5.64 -8.28 -14.64
C ALA A 61 6.42 -7.80 -13.42
N ASN A 62 6.38 -6.49 -13.15
CA ASN A 62 6.90 -5.97 -11.90
C ASN A 62 6.03 -6.42 -10.72
N ARG A 63 6.56 -6.26 -9.50
CA ARG A 63 5.88 -6.68 -8.27
C ARG A 63 4.46 -6.11 -8.07
N PHE A 64 4.17 -4.93 -8.61
CA PHE A 64 2.85 -4.31 -8.48
C PHE A 64 1.82 -4.87 -9.49
N VAL A 65 2.28 -5.23 -10.69
CA VAL A 65 1.46 -5.97 -11.67
C VAL A 65 1.14 -7.37 -11.14
N ILE A 66 2.12 -8.05 -10.54
CA ILE A 66 1.89 -9.36 -9.90
C ILE A 66 0.85 -9.23 -8.79
N ALA A 67 0.99 -8.23 -7.90
CA ALA A 67 0.03 -7.98 -6.83
C ALA A 67 -1.40 -7.78 -7.33
N THR A 68 -1.54 -7.07 -8.45
CA THR A 68 -2.82 -6.82 -9.13
C THR A 68 -3.47 -8.12 -9.61
N HIS A 69 -2.70 -9.13 -10.01
CA HIS A 69 -3.24 -10.37 -10.58
C HIS A 69 -3.42 -11.50 -9.55
N ILE A 70 -3.12 -11.24 -8.26
CA ILE A 70 -3.31 -12.25 -7.20
C ILE A 70 -4.79 -12.63 -7.02
N ALA A 71 -5.71 -11.68 -7.21
CA ALA A 71 -7.15 -11.90 -7.12
C ALA A 71 -7.92 -10.83 -7.91
N GLU A 72 -9.16 -11.11 -8.31
CA GLU A 72 -10.00 -10.20 -9.09
C GLU A 72 -10.28 -8.85 -8.44
N ASP A 73 -10.14 -8.73 -7.11
CA ASP A 73 -10.35 -7.51 -6.33
C ASP A 73 -9.05 -6.96 -5.69
N ALA A 74 -7.91 -7.60 -5.97
CA ALA A 74 -6.63 -7.23 -5.38
C ALA A 74 -6.12 -5.86 -5.85
N CYS A 75 -5.67 -5.06 -4.88
CA CYS A 75 -4.97 -3.81 -5.14
C CYS A 75 -3.73 -3.64 -4.25
N VAL A 76 -2.74 -2.92 -4.78
CA VAL A 76 -1.56 -2.47 -4.05
C VAL A 76 -1.99 -1.39 -3.05
N SER A 77 -1.50 -1.48 -1.82
CA SER A 77 -1.96 -0.63 -0.72
C SER A 77 -0.86 -0.36 0.32
N PHE A 78 -1.15 0.51 1.30
CA PHE A 78 -0.23 0.89 2.38
C PHE A 78 1.13 1.38 1.85
N HIS A 79 2.24 0.98 2.48
CA HIS A 79 3.58 1.42 2.09
C HIS A 79 3.92 1.11 0.62
N SER A 80 3.48 -0.04 0.11
CA SER A 80 3.70 -0.42 -1.29
C SER A 80 3.05 0.54 -2.29
N ALA A 81 1.95 1.19 -1.90
CA ALA A 81 1.34 2.22 -2.74
C ALA A 81 2.16 3.53 -2.70
N PHE A 82 2.71 3.91 -1.54
CA PHE A 82 3.67 5.03 -1.48
C PHE A 82 4.90 4.78 -2.36
N GLU A 83 5.44 3.55 -2.35
CA GLU A 83 6.56 3.19 -3.23
C GLU A 83 6.20 3.34 -4.71
N TYR A 84 5.01 2.88 -5.11
CA TYR A 84 4.53 3.03 -6.48
C TYR A 84 4.42 4.52 -6.89
N TYR A 85 3.93 5.38 -5.99
CA TYR A 85 3.82 6.81 -6.23
C TYR A 85 5.16 7.57 -6.14
N GLY A 86 6.26 6.90 -5.78
CA GLY A 86 7.56 7.54 -5.58
C GLY A 86 7.67 8.34 -4.28
N TYR A 87 6.79 8.09 -3.31
CA TYR A 87 6.75 8.76 -2.00
C TYR A 87 7.23 7.86 -0.86
N ALA A 88 8.20 6.98 -1.12
CA ALA A 88 8.82 6.13 -0.11
C ALA A 88 10.32 6.43 -0.02
N ASN A 89 10.87 6.35 1.19
CA ASN A 89 12.29 6.64 1.42
C ASN A 89 13.15 5.37 1.47
N GLN A 90 12.53 4.21 1.70
CA GLN A 90 13.19 2.91 1.71
C GLN A 90 12.43 1.94 0.81
N VAL A 91 13.17 1.06 0.13
CA VAL A 91 12.59 -0.03 -0.66
C VAL A 91 12.33 -1.22 0.26
N PHE A 92 11.08 -1.67 0.31
CA PHE A 92 10.67 -2.85 1.04
C PHE A 92 10.67 -4.05 0.10
N TYR A 93 11.16 -5.19 0.58
CA TYR A 93 11.02 -6.49 -0.11
C TYR A 93 9.68 -7.16 0.22
N GLU A 94 8.65 -6.35 0.44
CA GLU A 94 7.29 -6.78 0.79
C GLU A 94 6.25 -5.91 0.07
N VAL A 95 5.26 -6.54 -0.55
CA VAL A 95 4.11 -5.90 -1.19
C VAL A 95 2.84 -6.21 -0.40
N TYR A 96 2.18 -5.16 0.09
CA TYR A 96 0.90 -5.26 0.77
C TYR A 96 -0.26 -5.22 -0.22
N VAL A 97 -1.04 -6.29 -0.21
CA VAL A 97 -2.14 -6.52 -1.16
C VAL A 97 -3.45 -6.51 -0.41
N THR A 98 -4.28 -5.51 -0.67
CA THR A 98 -5.63 -5.43 -0.11
C THR A 98 -6.59 -6.21 -1.00
N THR A 99 -7.27 -7.21 -0.43
CA THR A 99 -8.23 -8.08 -1.14
C THR A 99 -9.10 -8.84 -0.15
N GLU A 100 -10.39 -9.03 -0.48
CA GLU A 100 -11.29 -9.96 0.20
C GLU A 100 -10.84 -11.41 0.01
N SER A 101 -10.36 -11.74 -1.19
CA SER A 101 -9.90 -13.07 -1.57
C SER A 101 -8.78 -13.55 -0.65
N ARG A 102 -8.97 -14.72 -0.03
CA ARG A 102 -7.97 -15.27 0.90
C ARG A 102 -6.81 -15.88 0.14
N PHE A 103 -5.60 -15.50 0.54
CA PHE A 103 -4.40 -16.18 0.11
C PHE A 103 -3.36 -16.20 1.23
N SER A 104 -2.59 -17.29 1.31
CA SER A 104 -1.41 -17.37 2.17
C SER A 104 -0.28 -16.54 1.56
N GLY A 105 0.40 -15.75 2.40
CA GLY A 105 1.57 -14.99 1.96
C GLY A 105 2.60 -15.88 1.28
N PHE A 106 3.24 -15.36 0.25
CA PHE A 106 4.19 -16.10 -0.59
C PHE A 106 5.30 -15.17 -1.05
N THR A 107 6.44 -15.75 -1.42
CA THR A 107 7.59 -15.01 -1.94
C THR A 107 7.84 -15.42 -3.38
N TYR A 108 8.09 -14.43 -4.24
CA TYR A 108 8.49 -14.63 -5.62
C TYR A 108 9.53 -13.57 -5.98
N ASP A 109 10.62 -13.99 -6.62
CA ASP A 109 11.72 -13.11 -7.03
C ASP A 109 12.24 -12.20 -5.90
N GLY A 110 12.43 -12.78 -4.71
CA GLY A 110 12.88 -12.05 -3.52
C GLY A 110 11.85 -11.09 -2.89
N VAL A 111 10.64 -10.96 -3.45
CA VAL A 111 9.57 -10.10 -2.94
C VAL A 111 8.48 -10.93 -2.26
N THR A 112 8.14 -10.57 -1.03
CA THR A 112 7.04 -11.20 -0.28
C THR A 112 5.71 -10.48 -0.54
N TYR A 113 4.65 -11.23 -0.78
CA TYR A 113 3.30 -10.70 -0.99
C TYR A 113 2.44 -11.02 0.22
N THR A 114 1.99 -9.99 0.92
CA THR A 114 1.24 -10.11 2.17
C THR A 114 -0.16 -9.59 2.00
N ARG A 115 -1.14 -10.44 2.32
CA ARG A 115 -2.56 -10.08 2.27
C ARG A 115 -2.92 -9.17 3.42
N VAL A 116 -3.64 -8.10 3.12
CA VAL A 116 -4.37 -7.27 4.09
C VAL A 116 -5.87 -7.35 3.79
N SER A 117 -6.69 -7.62 4.80
CA SER A 117 -8.15 -7.61 4.60
C SER A 117 -8.63 -6.17 4.40
N PRO A 118 -9.49 -5.90 3.40
CA PRO A 118 -10.06 -4.57 3.19
C PRO A 118 -10.89 -4.15 4.40
N ARG A 119 -10.76 -2.87 4.74
CA ARG A 119 -11.61 -2.22 5.76
C ARG A 119 -12.74 -1.41 5.13
N ILE A 120 -12.51 -0.90 3.93
CA ILE A 120 -13.45 -0.25 3.04
C ILE A 120 -13.04 -0.60 1.60
N HIS A 121 -13.92 -0.34 0.63
CA HIS A 121 -13.70 -0.67 -0.79
C HIS A 121 -13.46 0.56 -1.68
N SER A 122 -13.69 1.76 -1.15
CA SER A 122 -13.51 3.01 -1.86
C SER A 122 -12.02 3.35 -2.05
N GLY A 123 -11.73 4.17 -3.07
CA GLY A 123 -10.40 4.71 -3.31
C GLY A 123 -9.42 3.77 -3.98
N THR A 124 -9.88 2.78 -4.75
CA THR A 124 -9.04 1.99 -5.67
C THR A 124 -9.14 2.55 -7.09
N ILE A 125 -7.99 2.69 -7.75
CA ILE A 125 -7.88 3.10 -9.15
C ILE A 125 -7.05 2.06 -9.92
N THR A 126 -7.17 2.07 -11.25
CA THR A 126 -6.26 1.34 -12.15
C THR A 126 -5.40 2.36 -12.86
N THR A 127 -4.08 2.17 -12.83
CA THR A 127 -3.12 3.04 -13.50
C THR A 127 -3.04 2.73 -14.99
N ASP A 128 -2.42 3.62 -15.77
CA ASP A 128 -2.18 3.40 -17.20
C ASP A 128 -1.29 2.17 -17.49
N THR A 129 -0.54 1.71 -16.49
CA THR A 129 0.29 0.49 -16.52
C THR A 129 -0.47 -0.77 -16.09
N GLY A 130 -1.78 -0.67 -15.86
CA GLY A 130 -2.64 -1.79 -15.48
C GLY A 130 -2.53 -2.20 -14.01
N VAL A 131 -1.87 -1.42 -13.15
CA VAL A 131 -1.74 -1.71 -11.72
C VAL A 131 -3.00 -1.22 -11.00
N ARG A 132 -3.64 -2.10 -10.23
CA ARG A 132 -4.72 -1.70 -9.31
C ARG A 132 -4.12 -1.29 -7.98
N ILE A 133 -4.46 -0.10 -7.52
CA ILE A 133 -3.79 0.54 -6.38
C ILE A 133 -4.76 1.45 -5.63
N THR A 134 -4.55 1.60 -4.32
CA THR A 134 -5.24 2.63 -3.54
C THR A 134 -4.75 4.01 -3.95
N ASP A 135 -5.65 4.95 -4.21
CA ASP A 135 -5.25 6.33 -4.45
C ASP A 135 -4.50 6.96 -3.27
N LEU A 136 -3.90 8.13 -3.49
CA LEU A 136 -2.98 8.70 -2.51
C LEU A 136 -3.66 9.02 -1.16
N GLU A 137 -4.85 9.63 -1.17
CA GLU A 137 -5.56 9.94 0.08
C GLU A 137 -5.98 8.67 0.83
N ARG A 138 -6.42 7.63 0.10
CA ARG A 138 -6.72 6.32 0.66
C ARG A 138 -5.48 5.68 1.28
N THR A 139 -4.35 5.72 0.57
CA THR A 139 -3.05 5.20 1.01
C THR A 139 -2.59 5.85 2.31
N VAL A 140 -2.77 7.17 2.43
CA VAL A 140 -2.45 7.92 3.66
C VAL A 140 -3.31 7.46 4.83
N VAL A 141 -4.63 7.37 4.65
CA VAL A 141 -5.56 6.93 5.71
C VAL A 141 -5.26 5.49 6.15
N ASP A 142 -5.01 4.59 5.19
CA ASP A 142 -4.67 3.19 5.43
C ASP A 142 -3.38 3.06 6.24
N SER A 143 -2.36 3.83 5.86
CA SER A 143 -1.07 3.83 6.54
C SER A 143 -1.17 4.42 7.95
N ILE A 144 -1.94 5.49 8.17
CA ILE A 144 -2.20 6.02 9.52
C ILE A 144 -2.99 5.02 10.38
N TYR A 145 -3.92 4.28 9.77
CA TYR A 145 -4.65 3.22 10.47
C TYR A 145 -3.72 2.10 10.94
N ALA A 146 -2.76 1.69 10.10
CA ALA A 146 -1.99 0.46 10.28
C ALA A 146 -0.49 0.64 10.61
N PHE A 147 0.03 1.86 10.79
CA PHE A 147 1.48 2.09 10.91
C PHE A 147 2.18 1.25 12.00
N GLN A 148 1.48 0.88 13.08
CA GLN A 148 2.06 0.02 14.13
C GLN A 148 2.32 -1.42 13.68
N LYS A 149 1.72 -1.84 12.57
CA LYS A 149 1.84 -3.19 12.00
C LYS A 149 2.53 -3.18 10.64
N ILE A 150 2.46 -2.06 9.91
CA ILE A 150 2.98 -1.91 8.55
C ILE A 150 3.84 -0.66 8.50
N GLY A 151 5.12 -0.80 8.12
CA GLY A 151 6.06 0.31 7.89
C GLY A 151 6.57 1.04 9.14
N GLY A 152 5.75 1.20 10.19
CA GLY A 152 6.13 2.00 11.36
C GLY A 152 5.76 3.47 11.22
N LEU A 153 5.78 4.20 12.34
CA LEU A 153 5.46 5.63 12.35
C LEU A 153 6.53 6.46 11.62
N GLU A 154 7.81 6.13 11.80
CA GLU A 154 8.92 6.87 11.18
C GLU A 154 8.82 6.84 9.66
N GLU A 155 8.62 5.66 9.06
CA GLU A 155 8.50 5.54 7.61
C GLU A 155 7.23 6.22 7.07
N LEU A 156 6.10 6.12 7.79
CA LEU A 156 4.89 6.89 7.44
C LEU A 156 5.18 8.39 7.40
N LEU A 157 5.88 8.93 8.40
CA LEU A 157 6.23 10.36 8.42
C LEU A 157 7.15 10.74 7.27
N ARG A 158 8.13 9.90 6.93
CA ARG A 158 8.99 10.11 5.74
C ARG A 158 8.18 10.10 4.45
N CYS A 159 7.23 9.18 4.31
CA CYS A 159 6.35 9.14 3.14
C CYS A 159 5.53 10.43 3.02
N LEU A 160 4.92 10.88 4.13
CA LEU A 160 4.15 12.12 4.17
C LEU A 160 4.98 13.36 3.81
N MET A 161 6.27 13.39 4.16
CA MET A 161 7.18 14.47 3.77
C MET A 161 7.41 14.55 2.26
N LEU A 162 7.26 13.44 1.52
CA LEU A 162 7.43 13.41 0.06
C LEU A 162 6.13 13.73 -0.69
N VAL A 163 4.98 13.66 -0.01
CA VAL A 163 3.69 13.96 -0.62
C VAL A 163 3.53 15.47 -0.85
N PRO A 164 3.22 15.91 -2.08
CA PRO A 164 3.15 17.34 -2.41
C PRO A 164 1.85 18.01 -1.99
N ALA A 165 0.72 17.28 -2.02
CA ALA A 165 -0.60 17.79 -1.65
C ALA A 165 -1.58 16.63 -1.44
N LEU A 166 -2.64 16.87 -0.66
CA LEU A 166 -3.74 15.93 -0.47
C LEU A 166 -5.09 16.62 -0.60
N ARG A 167 -6.11 15.89 -1.07
CA ARG A 167 -7.49 16.38 -1.11
C ARG A 167 -8.23 16.10 0.19
N ALA A 168 -8.58 17.16 0.91
CA ALA A 168 -9.24 17.10 2.21
C ALA A 168 -10.61 16.40 2.17
N ASP A 169 -11.40 16.62 1.12
CA ASP A 169 -12.71 15.98 0.89
C ASP A 169 -12.59 14.46 0.78
N LYS A 170 -11.56 13.97 0.07
CA LYS A 170 -11.30 12.53 -0.04
C LYS A 170 -10.79 11.91 1.25
N LEU A 171 -9.87 12.57 1.95
CA LEU A 171 -9.44 12.12 3.28
C LEU A 171 -10.64 11.96 4.21
N LEU A 172 -11.55 12.93 4.25
CA LEU A 172 -12.77 12.86 5.07
C LEU A 172 -13.73 11.75 4.63
N THR A 173 -13.85 11.53 3.32
CA THR A 173 -14.63 10.42 2.76
C THR A 173 -14.09 9.08 3.28
N TYR A 174 -12.79 8.83 3.17
CA TYR A 174 -12.21 7.56 3.63
C TYR A 174 -12.22 7.41 5.15
N LEU A 175 -12.02 8.50 5.91
CA LEU A 175 -12.18 8.48 7.36
C LEU A 175 -13.62 8.12 7.76
N ASN A 176 -14.62 8.60 7.03
CA ASN A 176 -16.02 8.31 7.26
C ASN A 176 -16.35 6.85 6.95
N ASP A 177 -15.87 6.34 5.82
CA ASP A 177 -16.06 4.94 5.42
C ASP A 177 -15.44 3.98 6.45
N TYR A 178 -14.30 4.34 7.04
CA TYR A 178 -13.69 3.56 8.14
C TYR A 178 -14.54 3.55 9.41
N GLY A 179 -15.33 4.60 9.65
CA GLY A 179 -16.24 4.71 10.79
C GLY A 179 -15.56 4.71 12.17
N GLN A 180 -14.28 5.11 12.26
CA GLN A 180 -13.51 5.01 13.51
C GLN A 180 -13.06 6.37 14.05
N ALA A 181 -13.64 6.81 15.16
CA ALA A 181 -13.27 8.05 15.86
C ALA A 181 -11.76 8.16 16.18
N ASN A 182 -11.11 7.04 16.51
CA ASN A 182 -9.66 7.03 16.76
C ASN A 182 -8.84 7.30 15.50
N LEU A 183 -9.37 6.96 14.33
CA LEU A 183 -8.68 7.22 13.07
C LEU A 183 -8.75 8.70 12.73
N TYR A 184 -9.89 9.37 12.92
CA TYR A 184 -9.99 10.83 12.85
C TYR A 184 -8.98 11.51 13.80
N GLN A 185 -8.88 11.02 15.04
CA GLN A 185 -7.95 11.53 16.04
C GLN A 185 -6.48 11.42 15.59
N LYS A 186 -6.05 10.24 15.12
CA LYS A 186 -4.69 10.02 14.63
C LYS A 186 -4.39 10.80 13.37
N THR A 187 -5.30 10.79 12.41
CA THR A 187 -5.13 11.46 11.12
C THR A 187 -5.04 12.96 11.30
N GLY A 188 -5.96 13.55 12.07
CA GLY A 188 -5.91 14.97 12.37
C GLY A 188 -4.62 15.36 13.10
N PHE A 189 -4.21 14.61 14.13
CA PHE A 189 -2.97 14.88 14.86
C PHE A 189 -1.71 14.80 13.97
N ILE A 190 -1.57 13.74 13.17
CA ILE A 190 -0.39 13.50 12.31
C ILE A 190 -0.36 14.52 11.17
N LEU A 191 -1.45 14.67 10.42
CA LEU A 191 -1.46 15.52 9.23
C LEU A 191 -1.39 17.01 9.57
N MET A 192 -1.79 17.43 10.77
CA MET A 192 -1.65 18.82 11.22
C MET A 192 -0.18 19.29 11.21
N GLN A 193 0.76 18.38 11.46
CA GLN A 193 2.19 18.67 11.46
C GLN A 193 2.73 19.00 10.05
N PHE A 194 1.99 18.62 9.01
CA PHE A 194 2.33 18.80 7.60
C PHE A 194 1.27 19.63 6.87
N SER A 195 0.41 20.34 7.60
CA SER A 195 -0.78 21.01 7.04
C SER A 195 -0.47 21.98 5.90
N GLU A 196 0.54 22.83 6.06
CA GLU A 196 0.99 23.76 5.02
C GLU A 196 1.51 23.03 3.77
N GLN A 197 2.38 22.04 3.97
CA GLN A 197 2.95 21.25 2.88
C GLN A 197 1.85 20.50 2.11
N LEU A 198 0.93 19.85 2.82
CA LEU A 198 -0.12 19.02 2.22
C LEU A 198 -1.30 19.84 1.69
N GLY A 199 -1.28 21.16 1.86
CA GLY A 199 -2.36 22.06 1.43
C GLY A 199 -3.68 21.82 2.16
N LEU A 200 -3.65 21.36 3.42
CA LEU A 200 -4.86 20.99 4.15
C LEU A 200 -5.46 22.21 4.88
N PRO A 201 -6.73 22.56 4.62
CA PRO A 201 -7.36 23.72 5.24
C PRO A 201 -7.72 23.46 6.71
N GLN A 202 -7.85 24.52 7.50
CA GLN A 202 -8.24 24.42 8.92
C GLN A 202 -9.57 23.66 9.12
N THR A 203 -10.50 23.81 8.18
CA THR A 203 -11.81 23.14 8.19
C THR A 203 -11.69 21.61 8.22
N PHE A 204 -10.66 21.03 7.60
CA PHE A 204 -10.37 19.59 7.69
C PHE A 204 -10.08 19.15 9.12
N PHE A 205 -9.25 19.93 9.83
CA PHE A 205 -8.86 19.64 11.22
C PHE A 205 -10.02 19.88 12.20
N ASP A 206 -10.86 20.89 11.94
CA ASP A 206 -12.08 21.13 12.72
C ASP A 206 -13.05 19.94 12.62
N ILE A 207 -13.25 19.40 11.41
CA ILE A 207 -14.08 18.21 11.20
C ILE A 207 -13.46 17.01 11.92
N CYS A 208 -12.15 16.79 11.81
CA CYS A 208 -11.47 15.72 12.54
C CYS A 208 -11.69 15.84 14.05
N ARG A 209 -11.48 17.03 14.64
CA ARG A 209 -11.70 17.31 16.07
C ARG A 209 -13.14 17.04 16.51
N SER A 210 -14.13 17.37 15.68
CA SER A 210 -15.54 17.11 16.00
C SER A 210 -15.88 15.60 16.14
N LYS A 211 -15.02 14.71 15.62
CA LYS A 211 -15.23 13.26 15.58
C LYS A 211 -14.35 12.48 16.55
N ILE A 212 -13.41 13.12 17.27
CA ILE A 212 -12.48 12.41 18.16
C ILE A 212 -13.19 11.88 19.43
N PRO A 213 -12.70 10.78 20.03
CA PRO A 213 -13.21 10.33 21.32
C PRO A 213 -12.87 11.35 22.43
N LYS A 214 -13.74 11.46 23.44
CA LYS A 214 -13.48 12.26 24.65
C LYS A 214 -12.41 11.63 25.57
N ALA A 215 -12.07 10.36 25.37
CA ALA A 215 -11.10 9.66 26.18
C ALA A 215 -9.67 9.95 25.71
N LYS A 216 -8.75 10.17 26.66
CA LYS A 216 -7.33 10.31 26.37
C LYS A 216 -6.76 8.97 25.88
N LYS A 217 -6.02 8.98 24.78
CA LYS A 217 -5.41 7.77 24.19
C LYS A 217 -3.94 7.99 23.88
N TYR A 218 -3.19 6.91 23.69
CA TYR A 218 -1.82 6.98 23.18
C TYR A 218 -1.82 6.80 21.67
N LEU A 219 -0.95 7.55 20.97
CA LEU A 219 -0.77 7.41 19.52
C LEU A 219 -0.32 5.97 19.14
N TYR A 220 0.60 5.42 19.93
CA TYR A 220 1.12 4.05 19.84
C TYR A 220 1.57 3.54 21.23
N SER A 221 1.82 2.23 21.37
CA SER A 221 2.13 1.64 22.68
C SER A 221 3.39 2.20 23.33
N GLU A 222 3.29 2.59 24.61
CA GLU A 222 4.39 3.18 25.41
C GLU A 222 5.58 2.23 25.63
N ARG A 223 5.34 0.91 25.61
CA ARG A 223 6.39 -0.13 25.75
C ARG A 223 7.44 -0.12 24.63
N ALA A 224 7.18 0.58 23.53
CA ALA A 224 8.07 0.63 22.37
C ALA A 224 9.28 1.54 22.56
N LEU A 225 9.35 2.41 23.60
CA LEU A 225 10.45 3.38 23.72
C LEU A 225 10.89 3.62 25.16
N ARG A 226 12.18 3.42 25.43
CA ARG A 226 12.86 3.73 26.70
C ARG A 226 13.25 5.22 26.84
N SER A 227 12.99 6.07 25.85
CA SER A 227 13.63 7.41 25.77
C SER A 227 12.76 8.56 25.23
N THR A 228 11.50 8.34 24.84
CA THR A 228 10.65 9.41 24.27
C THR A 228 9.60 9.86 25.28
N ARG A 229 9.67 11.12 25.71
CA ARG A 229 8.68 11.70 26.63
C ARG A 229 7.41 12.03 25.84
N PHE A 230 6.34 11.31 26.16
CA PHE A 230 5.01 11.63 25.65
C PHE A 230 4.46 12.86 26.39
N VAL A 231 3.79 13.72 25.65
CA VAL A 231 3.02 14.85 26.19
C VAL A 231 1.57 14.72 25.77
N LEU A 232 0.68 15.30 26.56
CA LEU A 232 -0.74 15.35 26.24
C LEU A 232 -0.97 16.49 25.24
N HIS A 233 -1.41 16.16 24.04
CA HIS A 233 -1.91 17.13 23.07
C HIS A 233 -3.42 17.28 23.30
N GLU A 234 -3.81 18.29 24.09
CA GLU A 234 -5.19 18.45 24.59
C GLU A 234 -6.22 18.58 23.48
N ASP A 235 -5.91 19.36 22.43
CA ASP A 235 -6.77 19.54 21.25
C ASP A 235 -7.13 18.24 20.52
N TRP A 236 -6.30 17.21 20.73
CA TRP A 236 -6.46 15.89 20.13
C TRP A 236 -6.77 14.80 21.14
N MET A 237 -6.83 15.10 22.44
CA MET A 237 -6.98 14.12 23.53
C MET A 237 -6.01 12.93 23.37
N LEU A 238 -4.77 13.22 22.95
CA LEU A 238 -3.81 12.22 22.51
C LEU A 238 -2.45 12.42 23.20
N PHE A 239 -1.96 11.38 23.86
CA PHE A 239 -0.59 11.26 24.29
C PHE A 239 0.26 10.85 23.09
N ALA A 240 1.21 11.70 22.73
CA ALA A 240 2.15 11.49 21.63
C ALA A 240 3.49 12.20 21.94
N PRO A 241 4.56 11.96 21.18
CA PRO A 241 5.78 12.75 21.29
C PRO A 241 5.51 14.25 21.19
N GLY A 242 6.27 15.06 21.94
CA GLY A 242 6.10 16.53 21.94
C GLY A 242 6.35 17.16 20.57
N ASP A 243 7.38 16.67 19.88
CA ASP A 243 7.63 16.99 18.47
C ASP A 243 7.65 15.69 17.65
N LEU A 244 6.64 15.52 16.80
CA LEU A 244 6.52 14.36 15.93
C LEU A 244 7.60 14.34 14.83
N LYS A 245 8.07 15.51 14.38
CA LYS A 245 9.11 15.62 13.35
C LYS A 245 10.49 15.23 13.88
N SER A 246 10.71 15.30 15.19
CA SER A 246 11.94 14.78 15.81
C SER A 246 12.18 13.29 15.60
N ILE A 247 11.15 12.52 15.23
CA ILE A 247 11.28 11.08 14.93
C ILE A 247 12.09 10.87 13.65
N VAL A 248 11.87 11.71 12.63
CA VAL A 248 12.55 11.59 11.33
C VAL A 248 13.92 12.28 11.30
N SER A 249 14.21 13.16 12.26
CA SER A 249 15.49 13.88 12.35
C SER A 249 16.62 13.09 13.03
N LYS A 250 16.32 11.98 13.71
CA LYS A 250 17.31 11.17 14.46
C LYS A 250 18.31 10.37 13.61
N GLY A 251 18.43 10.69 12.33
CA GLY A 251 19.43 10.14 11.41
C GLY A 251 20.14 11.18 10.55
N VAL A 252 19.92 12.48 10.81
CA VAL A 252 20.62 13.57 10.11
C VAL A 252 21.53 14.26 11.12
N ASP A 253 22.77 13.79 11.23
CA ASP A 253 23.84 14.65 11.74
C ASP A 253 24.02 15.78 10.73
N TYR A 254 23.46 16.96 11.03
CA TYR A 254 23.87 18.19 10.37
C TYR A 254 25.29 18.53 10.84
N ASN A 255 26.28 17.78 10.35
CA ASN A 255 27.65 18.26 10.30
C ASN A 255 27.77 19.17 9.07
N SER A 256 27.45 20.44 9.25
CA SER A 256 27.93 21.58 8.45
C SER A 256 27.72 22.86 9.24
#